data_AF-A0A1Y5FZ77-F1
#
_entry.id   AF-A0A1Y5FZ77-F1
#
_cell.length_a   1.000
_cell.length_b   1.000
_cell.length_c   1.000
_cell.angle_alpha   90.00
_cell.angle_beta   90.00
_cell.angle_gamma   90.00
#
_symmetry.space_group_name_H-M   'P 1'
#
loop_
_entity.id
_entity.type
_entity.pdbx_description
1 polymer ?
#
loop_
_entity_poly.entity_id
_entity_poly.type
_entity_poly.pdbx_seq_one_letter_code
_entity_poly.pdbx_strand_id
1 'polypeptide(L)'
;MCSGACFGLAETAPTLTRKVGRKTAFELLILYENIHAQKALNFGMINRVASDDQVLAAATKMAERLADFNHDALCLTRKTLRRAENLPIGKAIELGLDMGFTAKIYQ
;
A
#
# COMPACT_ATOMS: atom_id res chain seq x y z
N MET A 1 20.91 -17.15 -19.28
CA MET A 1 19.88 -16.10 -19.46
C MET A 1 19.34 -15.56 -18.11
N CYS A 2 20.23 -15.32 -17.11
CA CYS A 2 19.86 -14.78 -15.78
C CYS A 2 20.46 -13.39 -15.48
N SER A 3 20.80 -12.61 -16.51
CA SER A 3 21.53 -11.34 -16.32
C SER A 3 20.61 -10.18 -15.89
N GLY A 4 19.36 -10.13 -16.39
CA GLY A 4 18.44 -9.02 -16.10
C GLY A 4 17.56 -9.20 -14.86
N ALA A 5 17.16 -10.44 -14.53
CA ALA A 5 16.21 -10.71 -13.44
C ALA A 5 16.81 -10.43 -12.04
N CYS A 6 18.12 -10.68 -11.86
CA CYS A 6 18.78 -10.46 -10.57
C CYS A 6 18.89 -8.96 -10.19
N PHE A 7 18.99 -8.05 -11.17
CA PHE A 7 19.08 -6.61 -10.89
C PHE A 7 17.78 -6.05 -10.29
N GLY A 8 16.62 -6.61 -10.65
CA GLY A 8 15.34 -6.21 -10.08
C GLY A 8 15.13 -6.67 -8.64
N LEU A 9 15.84 -7.70 -8.17
CA LEU A 9 15.62 -8.29 -6.84
C LEU A 9 15.97 -7.33 -5.70
N ALA A 10 17.00 -6.50 -5.87
CA ALA A 10 17.44 -5.58 -4.81
C ALA A 10 16.35 -4.58 -4.40
N GLU A 11 15.56 -4.08 -5.36
CA GLU A 11 14.51 -3.09 -5.11
C GLU A 11 13.14 -3.74 -4.92
N THR A 12 12.83 -4.78 -5.69
CA THR A 12 11.51 -5.42 -5.67
C THR A 12 11.34 -6.36 -4.50
N ALA A 13 12.37 -7.09 -4.07
CA ALA A 13 12.24 -8.07 -2.98
C ALA A 13 11.84 -7.46 -1.63
N PRO A 14 12.45 -6.35 -1.13
CA PRO A 14 12.04 -5.78 0.15
C PRO A 14 10.63 -5.18 0.06
N THR A 15 10.33 -4.46 -1.02
CA THR A 15 9.03 -3.80 -1.22
C THR A 15 7.90 -4.83 -1.36
N LEU A 16 8.11 -5.89 -2.15
CA LEU A 16 7.13 -6.94 -2.37
C LEU A 16 6.93 -7.77 -1.10
N THR A 17 8.01 -8.17 -0.42
CA THR A 17 7.93 -8.91 0.85
C THR A 17 7.15 -8.15 1.90
N ARG A 18 7.32 -6.82 1.97
CA ARG A 18 6.58 -5.96 2.89
C ARG A 18 5.09 -5.87 2.56
N LYS A 19 4.71 -5.99 1.28
CA LYS A 19 3.31 -5.92 0.83
C LYS A 19 2.56 -7.25 0.94
N VAL A 20 3.16 -8.36 0.51
CA VAL A 20 2.48 -9.66 0.39
C VAL A 20 2.99 -10.74 1.35
N GLY A 21 4.00 -10.41 2.16
CA GLY A 21 4.68 -11.35 3.03
C GLY A 21 5.72 -12.22 2.32
N ARG A 22 6.58 -12.86 3.12
CA ARG A 22 7.76 -13.61 2.63
C ARG A 22 7.41 -14.78 1.72
N LYS A 23 6.36 -15.56 2.03
CA LYS A 23 6.00 -16.77 1.29
C LYS A 23 5.58 -16.43 -0.15
N THR A 24 4.62 -15.52 -0.28
CA THR A 24 4.11 -15.09 -1.59
C THR A 24 5.18 -14.35 -2.38
N ALA A 25 5.96 -13.48 -1.75
CA ALA A 25 7.06 -12.80 -2.43
C ALA A 25 8.09 -13.80 -2.97
N PHE A 26 8.44 -14.84 -2.20
CA PHE A 26 9.38 -15.86 -2.66
C PHE A 26 8.88 -16.61 -3.90
N GLU A 27 7.62 -17.06 -3.90
CA GLU A 27 6.99 -17.72 -5.05
C GLU A 27 7.02 -16.83 -6.30
N LEU A 28 6.61 -15.56 -6.17
CA LEU A 28 6.56 -14.62 -7.29
C LEU A 28 7.95 -14.32 -7.87
N LEU A 29 8.95 -14.16 -7.01
CA LEU A 29 10.31 -13.83 -7.42
C LEU A 29 11.06 -15.02 -8.03
N ILE A 30 10.81 -16.24 -7.53
CA ILE A 30 11.50 -17.44 -8.01
C ILE A 30 10.87 -18.00 -9.29
N LEU A 31 9.53 -17.96 -9.40
CA LEU A 31 8.82 -18.46 -10.58
C LEU A 31 8.77 -17.44 -11.72
N TYR A 32 8.94 -16.15 -11.41
CA TYR A 32 8.88 -15.06 -12.38
C TYR A 32 7.60 -15.10 -13.26
N GLU A 33 6.48 -15.50 -12.65
CA GLU A 33 5.19 -15.63 -13.33
C GLU A 33 4.40 -14.31 -13.29
N ASN A 34 3.72 -14.01 -14.39
CA ASN A 34 2.76 -12.93 -14.43
C ASN A 34 1.51 -13.29 -13.61
N ILE A 35 1.04 -12.36 -12.78
CA ILE A 35 -0.19 -12.51 -12.01
C ILE A 35 -1.34 -11.74 -12.64
N HIS A 36 -2.51 -12.37 -12.71
CA HIS A 36 -3.74 -11.68 -13.10
C HIS A 36 -4.31 -10.85 -11.93
N ALA A 37 -5.19 -9.89 -12.22
CA ALA A 37 -5.74 -8.94 -11.25
C ALA A 37 -6.36 -9.60 -10.01
N GLN A 38 -7.08 -10.71 -10.16
CA GLN A 38 -7.71 -11.39 -9.02
C GLN A 38 -6.70 -11.98 -8.03
N LYS A 39 -5.59 -12.54 -8.51
CA LYS A 39 -4.49 -13.07 -7.67
C LYS A 39 -3.79 -11.92 -6.95
N ALA A 40 -3.57 -10.80 -7.62
CA ALA A 40 -3.03 -9.59 -7.00
C ALA A 40 -3.94 -9.04 -5.88
N LEU A 41 -5.27 -9.08 -6.07
CA LEU A 41 -6.25 -8.69 -5.04
C LEU A 41 -6.19 -9.64 -3.84
N ASN A 42 -6.16 -10.95 -4.08
CA ASN A 42 -6.10 -11.96 -3.01
C ASN A 42 -4.82 -11.86 -2.17
N PHE A 43 -3.71 -11.39 -2.77
CA PHE A 43 -2.45 -11.13 -2.06
C PHE A 43 -2.40 -9.77 -1.36
N GLY A 44 -3.42 -8.92 -1.53
CA GLY A 44 -3.42 -7.56 -0.98
C GLY A 44 -2.48 -6.59 -1.70
N MET A 45 -2.03 -6.92 -2.92
CA MET A 45 -1.19 -6.01 -3.73
C MET A 45 -1.99 -4.83 -4.28
N ILE A 46 -3.27 -5.06 -4.54
CA ILE A 46 -4.25 -4.07 -5.00
C ILE A 46 -5.48 -4.12 -4.11
N ASN A 47 -6.20 -3.01 -4.02
CA ASN A 47 -7.38 -2.90 -3.15
C ASN A 47 -8.69 -3.29 -3.84
N ARG A 48 -8.76 -3.17 -5.18
CA ARG A 48 -9.98 -3.33 -5.98
C ARG A 48 -9.64 -3.78 -7.41
N VAL A 49 -10.59 -4.45 -8.06
CA VAL A 49 -10.55 -4.82 -9.48
C VAL A 49 -11.78 -4.20 -10.15
N ALA A 50 -11.61 -3.67 -11.37
CA ALA A 50 -12.67 -3.13 -12.20
C ALA A 50 -12.48 -3.64 -13.65
N SER A 51 -13.55 -3.64 -14.45
CA SER A 51 -13.43 -3.84 -15.90
C SER A 51 -12.69 -2.66 -16.53
N ASP A 52 -12.08 -2.90 -17.69
CA ASP A 52 -11.21 -1.94 -18.39
C ASP A 52 -11.92 -0.59 -18.64
N ASP A 53 -13.18 -0.66 -19.07
CA ASP A 53 -14.05 0.49 -19.35
C ASP A 53 -14.50 1.26 -18.09
N GLN A 54 -14.33 0.67 -16.90
CA GLN A 54 -14.79 1.24 -15.62
C GLN A 54 -13.64 1.71 -14.72
N VAL A 55 -12.38 1.54 -15.12
CA VAL A 55 -11.21 1.91 -14.29
C VAL A 55 -11.26 3.38 -13.89
N LEU A 56 -11.50 4.27 -14.87
CA LEU A 56 -11.53 5.71 -14.60
C LEU A 56 -12.71 6.09 -13.72
N ALA A 57 -13.91 5.56 -13.99
CA ALA A 57 -15.10 5.82 -13.18
C ALA A 57 -14.90 5.38 -11.72
N ALA A 58 -14.31 4.20 -11.50
CA ALA A 58 -14.01 3.69 -10.16
C ALA A 58 -12.95 4.54 -9.43
N ALA A 59 -11.92 5.01 -10.15
CA ALA A 59 -10.89 5.89 -9.59
C ALA A 59 -11.47 7.26 -9.21
N THR A 60 -12.27 7.87 -10.09
CA THR A 60 -12.92 9.17 -9.84
C THR A 60 -13.84 9.11 -8.63
N LYS A 61 -14.69 8.08 -8.53
CA LYS A 61 -15.56 7.87 -7.36
C LYS A 61 -14.76 7.76 -6.05
N MET A 62 -13.56 7.19 -6.10
CA MET A 62 -12.68 7.13 -4.93
C MET A 62 -12.07 8.49 -4.61
N ALA A 63 -11.68 9.25 -5.62
CA ALA A 63 -11.14 10.60 -5.46
C ALA A 63 -12.18 11.56 -4.89
N GLU A 64 -13.44 11.50 -5.36
CA GLU A 64 -14.56 12.29 -4.84
C GLU A 64 -14.77 12.01 -3.34
N ARG A 65 -14.82 10.73 -2.96
CA ARG A 65 -14.90 10.35 -1.53
C ARG A 65 -13.71 10.85 -0.71
N LEU A 66 -12.51 10.94 -1.31
CA LEU A 66 -11.34 11.49 -0.63
C LEU A 66 -11.44 13.02 -0.51
N ALA A 67 -11.99 13.70 -1.51
CA ALA A 67 -12.19 15.14 -1.50
C ALA A 67 -13.21 15.60 -0.45
N ASP A 68 -14.15 14.73 -0.05
CA ASP A 68 -15.11 15.00 1.02
C ASP A 68 -14.47 15.04 2.43
N PHE A 69 -13.26 14.52 2.61
CA PHE A 69 -12.56 14.56 3.89
C PHE A 69 -11.75 15.84 4.08
N ASN A 70 -11.51 16.22 5.35
CA ASN A 70 -10.58 17.29 5.68
C ASN A 70 -9.17 16.98 5.14
N HIS A 71 -8.63 17.89 4.33
CA HIS A 71 -7.35 17.74 3.65
C HIS A 71 -6.18 17.51 4.63
N ASP A 72 -6.14 18.26 5.73
CA ASP A 72 -5.06 18.17 6.72
C ASP A 72 -5.14 16.85 7.49
N ALA A 73 -6.34 16.39 7.83
CA ALA A 73 -6.55 15.08 8.45
C ALA A 73 -6.07 13.93 7.54
N LEU A 74 -6.35 14.00 6.23
CA LEU A 74 -5.84 13.02 5.26
C LEU A 74 -4.31 13.06 5.14
N CYS A 75 -3.74 14.27 5.04
CA CYS A 75 -2.30 14.48 4.94
C CYS A 75 -1.57 13.93 6.18
N LEU A 76 -2.08 14.25 7.36
CA LEU A 76 -1.58 13.73 8.64
C LEU A 76 -1.68 12.21 8.67
N THR A 77 -2.84 11.64 8.38
CA THR A 77 -3.04 10.17 8.37
C THR A 77 -2.04 9.48 7.45
N ARG A 78 -1.83 9.99 6.23
CA ARG A 78 -0.86 9.45 5.27
C ARG A 78 0.58 9.52 5.80
N LYS A 79 0.96 10.64 6.44
CA LYS A 79 2.29 10.82 7.05
C LYS A 79 2.49 9.89 8.24
N THR A 80 1.50 9.79 9.12
CA THR A 80 1.50 8.90 10.29
C THR A 80 1.70 7.45 9.86
N LEU A 81 0.92 6.99 8.87
CA LEU A 81 1.03 5.63 8.37
C LEU A 81 2.46 5.34 7.90
N ARG A 82 3.00 6.14 6.97
CA ARG A 82 4.36 5.97 6.43
C ARG A 82 5.46 5.98 7.50
N ARG A 83 5.29 6.74 8.58
CA ARG A 83 6.25 6.78 9.69
C ARG A 83 6.09 5.57 10.60
N ALA A 84 4.87 5.21 10.96
CA ALA A 84 4.54 4.05 11.79
C ALA A 84 5.08 2.74 11.19
N GLU A 85 5.08 2.64 9.86
CA GLU A 85 5.59 1.49 9.11
C GLU A 85 7.04 1.09 9.41
N ASN A 86 7.86 2.02 9.92
CA ASN A 86 9.28 1.81 10.22
C ASN A 86 9.58 1.86 11.73
N LEU A 87 8.55 1.84 12.58
CA LEU A 87 8.69 1.90 14.03
C LEU A 87 8.34 0.56 14.69
N PRO A 88 8.96 0.22 15.84
CA PRO A 88 8.45 -0.84 16.71
C PRO A 88 7.00 -0.56 17.10
N ILE A 89 6.20 -1.62 17.25
CA ILE A 89 4.74 -1.51 17.45
C ILE A 89 4.34 -0.55 18.58
N GLY A 90 5.05 -0.57 19.72
CA GLY A 90 4.78 0.35 20.83
C GLY A 90 4.94 1.82 20.43
N LYS A 91 6.01 2.15 19.69
CA LYS A 91 6.25 3.51 19.17
C LYS A 91 5.30 3.90 18.06
N ALA A 92 4.87 2.94 17.23
CA ALA A 92 3.83 3.18 16.23
C ALA A 92 2.49 3.53 16.87
N ILE A 93 2.13 2.87 17.99
CA ILE A 93 0.90 3.17 18.74
C ILE A 93 0.98 4.56 19.38
N GLU A 94 2.08 4.89 20.07
CA GLU A 94 2.30 6.22 20.64
C GLU A 94 2.15 7.32 19.58
N LEU A 95 2.81 7.16 18.42
CA LEU A 95 2.69 8.08 17.30
C LEU A 95 1.24 8.24 16.80
N GLY A 96 0.48 7.15 16.75
CA GLY A 96 -0.93 7.18 16.36
C GLY A 96 -1.80 7.97 17.33
N LEU A 97 -1.54 7.84 18.64
CA LEU A 97 -2.24 8.58 19.68
C LEU A 97 -1.96 10.09 19.58
N ASP A 98 -0.69 10.48 19.47
CA ASP A 98 -0.27 11.89 19.34
C ASP A 98 -0.91 12.57 18.12
N MET A 99 -0.95 11.86 17.00
CA MET A 99 -1.56 12.36 15.76
C MET A 99 -3.08 12.43 15.87
N GLY A 100 -3.72 11.48 16.57
CA GLY A 100 -5.16 11.50 16.84
C GLY A 100 -5.61 12.73 17.65
N PHE A 101 -4.79 13.16 18.62
CA PHE A 101 -5.04 14.43 19.33
C PHE A 101 -4.92 15.64 18.40
N THR A 102 -3.93 15.64 17.50
CA THR A 102 -3.73 16.71 16.53
C THR A 102 -4.86 16.76 15.50
N ALA A 103 -5.38 15.61 15.07
CA ALA A 103 -6.47 15.51 14.09
C ALA A 103 -7.81 16.05 14.63
N LYS A 104 -8.09 15.89 15.94
CA LYS A 104 -9.28 16.48 16.59
C LYS A 104 -9.31 18.01 16.55
N ILE A 105 -8.17 18.67 16.33
CA ILE A 105 -8.10 20.13 16.18
C ILE A 105 -8.70 20.58 14.83
N TYR A 106 -8.77 19.67 13.83
CA TYR A 106 -9.34 19.93 12.51
C TYR A 106 -10.80 19.46 12.35
N GLN A 107 -11.42 18.95 13.42
CA GLN A 107 -12.86 18.65 13.49
C GLN A 107 -13.64 19.88 13.97
#